data_AF-E3NSZ2-F1
#
_entry.id   AF-E3NSZ2-F1
#
_cell.length_a   1.000
_cell.length_b   1.000
_cell.length_c   1.000
_cell.angle_alpha   90.00
_cell.angle_beta   90.00
_cell.angle_gamma   90.00
#
_symmetry.space_group_name_H-M   'P 1'
#
loop_
_entity.id
_entity.type
_entity.pdbx_description
1 polymer ?
#
loop_
_entity_poly.entity_id
_entity_poly.type
_entity_poly.pdbx_seq_one_letter_code
_entity_poly.pdbx_strand_id
1 'polypeptide(L)'
;MLYNKELMNSLVQKFKTISDSINSPNCSTINFVKYFLDGTVFIGDQIYGEAFACLSEEDLETKFTDCNTGMVPKDSDVLEYLKPVSYCVTHKLECSPEDRKHFISAVYAGADLFESFNNGREVLKKMESNKLTLKFLPEKYEHILK
;
A
#
# COMPACT_ATOMS: atom_id res chain seq x y z
N MET A 1 5.08 -2.85 -15.11
CA MET A 1 5.33 -4.31 -15.21
C MET A 1 4.87 -4.97 -13.92
N LEU A 2 3.76 -5.73 -13.94
CA LEU A 2 3.35 -6.54 -12.78
C LEU A 2 4.14 -7.85 -12.77
N TYR A 3 4.53 -8.31 -11.58
CA TYR A 3 5.25 -9.57 -11.42
C TYR A 3 4.33 -10.77 -11.64
N ASN A 4 4.93 -11.96 -11.81
CA ASN A 4 4.18 -13.22 -11.95
C ASN A 4 3.18 -13.40 -10.79
N LYS A 5 1.89 -13.55 -11.13
CA LYS A 5 0.76 -13.63 -10.17
C LYS A 5 0.96 -14.75 -9.14
N GLU A 6 1.32 -15.94 -9.59
CA GLU A 6 1.45 -17.12 -8.73
C GLU A 6 2.59 -16.94 -7.72
N LEU A 7 3.73 -16.43 -8.18
CA LEU A 7 4.87 -16.12 -7.32
C LEU A 7 4.50 -15.08 -6.26
N MET A 8 3.83 -14.00 -6.67
CA MET A 8 3.44 -12.93 -5.75
C MET A 8 2.40 -13.40 -4.73
N ASN A 9 1.39 -14.16 -5.17
CA ASN A 9 0.42 -14.76 -4.25
C ASN A 9 1.09 -15.72 -3.26
N SER A 10 2.06 -16.53 -3.71
CA SER A 10 2.86 -17.38 -2.82
C SER A 10 3.63 -16.57 -1.78
N LEU A 11 4.23 -15.43 -2.17
CA LEU A 11 4.93 -14.54 -1.27
C LEU A 11 3.99 -13.89 -0.25
N VAL A 12 2.82 -13.41 -0.70
CA VAL A 12 1.77 -12.82 0.15
C VAL A 12 1.32 -13.82 1.22
N GLN A 13 1.07 -15.08 0.85
CA GLN A 13 0.69 -16.11 1.81
C GLN A 13 1.79 -16.40 2.85
N LYS A 14 3.07 -16.34 2.46
CA LYS A 14 4.18 -16.46 3.40
C LYS A 14 4.22 -15.29 4.38
N PHE A 15 4.06 -14.05 3.91
CA PHE A 15 4.01 -12.88 4.78
C PHE A 15 2.82 -12.92 5.74
N LYS A 16 1.65 -13.37 5.26
CA LYS A 16 0.47 -13.60 6.10
C LYS A 16 0.76 -14.60 7.21
N THR A 17 1.34 -15.75 6.87
CA THR A 17 1.73 -16.79 7.83
C THR A 17 2.70 -16.25 8.89
N ILE A 18 3.70 -15.47 8.49
CA ILE A 18 4.65 -14.84 9.41
C ILE A 18 3.91 -13.84 10.31
N SER A 19 3.06 -12.99 9.74
CA SER A 19 2.31 -11.99 10.50
C SER A 19 1.40 -12.63 11.55
N ASP A 20 0.69 -13.70 11.18
CA ASP A 20 -0.24 -14.43 12.06
C ASP A 20 0.50 -15.13 13.21
N SER A 21 1.78 -15.47 13.02
CA SER A 21 2.63 -16.05 14.06
C SER A 21 3.09 -15.03 15.12
N ILE A 22 3.03 -13.72 14.81
CA ILE A 22 3.46 -12.66 15.74
C ILE A 22 2.36 -12.40 16.76
N ASN A 23 2.53 -12.94 17.97
CA ASN A 23 1.62 -12.77 19.11
C ASN A 23 2.34 -12.19 20.33
N SER A 24 2.90 -10.98 20.18
CA SER A 24 3.69 -10.34 21.23
C SER A 24 3.16 -8.93 21.55
N PRO A 25 2.19 -8.80 22.49
CA PRO A 25 1.53 -7.53 22.77
C PRO A 25 2.47 -6.44 23.28
N ASN A 26 3.60 -6.81 23.93
CA ASN A 26 4.44 -5.86 24.67
C ASN A 26 5.76 -5.49 23.98
N CYS A 27 6.01 -5.97 22.75
CA CYS A 27 7.26 -5.65 22.04
C CYS A 27 6.96 -4.68 20.89
N SER A 28 7.37 -3.42 21.06
CA SER A 28 7.16 -2.36 20.07
C SER A 28 7.76 -2.72 18.70
N THR A 29 8.99 -3.26 18.68
CA THR A 29 9.69 -3.64 17.45
C THR A 29 8.94 -4.70 16.66
N ILE A 30 8.48 -5.77 17.31
CA ILE A 30 7.78 -6.85 16.59
C ILE A 30 6.38 -6.42 16.16
N ASN A 31 5.69 -5.56 16.93
CA ASN A 31 4.41 -4.99 16.53
C ASN A 31 4.57 -4.02 15.34
N PHE A 32 5.67 -3.28 15.29
CA PHE A 32 6.02 -2.46 14.12
C PHE A 32 6.26 -3.34 12.90
N VAL A 33 7.02 -4.44 13.01
CA VAL A 33 7.19 -5.42 11.92
C VAL A 33 5.85 -6.02 11.48
N LYS A 34 4.99 -6.40 12.44
CA LYS A 34 3.65 -6.92 12.16
C LYS A 34 2.82 -5.94 11.35
N TYR A 35 2.83 -4.65 11.70
CA TYR A 35 2.15 -3.61 10.94
C TYR A 35 2.55 -3.57 9.46
N PHE A 36 3.86 -3.72 9.15
CA PHE A 36 4.32 -3.79 7.76
C PHE A 36 3.91 -5.07 7.05
N LEU A 37 3.96 -6.21 7.75
CA LEU A 37 3.52 -7.48 7.17
C LEU A 37 2.04 -7.46 6.85
N ASP A 38 1.19 -7.02 7.79
CA ASP A 38 -0.26 -6.90 7.60
C ASP A 38 -0.59 -5.95 6.43
N GLY A 39 0.10 -4.80 6.35
CA GLY A 39 -0.09 -3.86 5.25
C GLY A 39 0.40 -4.40 3.90
N THR A 40 1.51 -5.11 3.88
CA THR A 40 2.04 -5.75 2.66
C THR A 40 1.11 -6.85 2.16
N VAL A 41 0.55 -7.65 3.07
CA VAL A 41 -0.46 -8.67 2.75
C VAL A 41 -1.69 -8.02 2.14
N PHE A 42 -2.21 -6.95 2.76
CA PHE A 42 -3.33 -6.20 2.21
C PHE A 42 -3.04 -5.69 0.79
N ILE A 43 -1.93 -5.00 0.57
CA ILE A 43 -1.53 -4.51 -0.77
C ILE A 43 -1.46 -5.67 -1.78
N GLY A 44 -0.87 -6.79 -1.37
CA GLY A 44 -0.76 -7.99 -2.18
C GLY A 44 -2.12 -8.55 -2.58
N ASP A 45 -3.04 -8.71 -1.64
CA ASP A 45 -4.38 -9.23 -1.88
C ASP A 45 -5.18 -8.28 -2.82
N GLN A 46 -5.05 -6.97 -2.65
CA GLN A 46 -5.73 -5.98 -3.50
C GLN A 46 -5.21 -6.00 -4.95
N ILE A 47 -3.89 -6.07 -5.15
CA ILE A 47 -3.26 -5.99 -6.49
C ILE A 47 -3.21 -7.34 -7.19
N TYR A 48 -2.75 -8.41 -6.51
CA TYR A 48 -2.52 -9.72 -7.10
C TYR A 48 -3.68 -10.70 -6.89
N GLY A 49 -4.59 -10.40 -5.98
CA GLY A 49 -5.87 -11.10 -5.83
C GLY A 49 -6.94 -10.47 -6.72
N GLU A 50 -7.53 -9.39 -6.23
CA GLU A 50 -8.76 -8.79 -6.77
C GLU A 50 -8.51 -8.07 -8.11
N ALA A 51 -7.65 -7.05 -8.14
CA ALA A 51 -7.49 -6.18 -9.31
C ALA A 51 -6.58 -6.75 -10.42
N PHE A 52 -5.90 -7.87 -10.18
CA PHE A 52 -4.80 -8.33 -11.05
C PHE A 52 -5.22 -8.50 -12.50
N ALA A 53 -6.39 -9.12 -12.71
CA ALA A 53 -6.87 -9.46 -14.05
C ALA A 53 -6.92 -8.21 -14.93
N CYS A 54 -7.54 -7.14 -14.44
CA CYS A 54 -7.59 -5.88 -15.18
C CYS A 54 -6.21 -5.19 -15.22
N LEU A 55 -5.55 -5.00 -14.07
CA LEU A 55 -4.31 -4.23 -14.02
C LEU A 55 -3.17 -4.83 -14.86
N SER A 56 -3.22 -6.14 -15.13
CA SER A 56 -2.25 -6.82 -15.99
C SER A 56 -2.37 -6.47 -17.47
N GLU A 57 -3.53 -5.95 -17.90
CA GLU A 57 -3.81 -5.50 -19.27
C GLU A 57 -3.58 -3.99 -19.44
N GLU A 58 -3.41 -3.26 -18.34
CA GLU A 58 -3.24 -1.81 -18.33
C GLU A 58 -1.80 -1.37 -18.59
N ASP A 59 -1.64 -0.33 -19.42
CA ASP A 59 -0.39 0.44 -19.49
C ASP A 59 -0.30 1.43 -18.32
N LEU A 60 0.09 0.91 -17.15
CA LEU A 60 0.26 1.71 -15.95
C LEU A 60 1.40 2.73 -16.09
N GLU A 61 2.49 2.40 -16.78
CA GLU A 61 3.67 3.26 -16.88
C GLU A 61 3.34 4.56 -17.61
N THR A 62 2.66 4.46 -18.76
CA THR A 62 2.20 5.63 -19.50
C THR A 62 1.20 6.44 -18.67
N LYS A 63 0.23 5.79 -18.01
CA LYS A 63 -0.77 6.48 -17.17
C LYS A 63 -0.13 7.22 -16.00
N PHE A 64 0.86 6.62 -15.33
CA PHE A 64 1.63 7.27 -14.27
C PHE A 64 2.44 8.45 -14.81
N THR A 65 3.10 8.28 -15.96
CA THR A 65 3.87 9.36 -16.61
C THR A 65 2.98 10.55 -16.96
N ASP A 66 1.81 10.28 -17.54
CA ASP A 66 0.85 11.32 -17.91
C ASP A 66 0.27 12.05 -16.70
N CYS A 67 -0.09 11.32 -15.64
CA CYS A 67 -0.60 11.93 -14.41
C CYS A 67 0.48 12.67 -13.63
N ASN A 68 1.72 12.19 -13.66
CA ASN A 68 2.84 12.87 -13.05
C ASN A 68 3.16 14.20 -13.76
N THR A 69 3.07 14.19 -15.10
CA THR A 69 3.32 15.37 -15.94
C THR A 69 2.29 16.46 -15.65
N GLY A 70 2.75 17.57 -15.06
CA GLY A 70 1.91 18.71 -14.71
C GLY A 70 1.32 18.68 -13.30
N MET A 71 1.40 17.55 -12.59
CA MET A 71 1.02 17.47 -11.17
C MET A 71 2.20 17.62 -10.22
N VAL A 72 3.39 17.14 -10.62
CA VAL A 72 4.57 17.09 -9.75
C VAL A 72 5.55 18.21 -10.13
N PRO A 73 5.75 19.23 -9.26
CA PRO A 73 6.74 20.27 -9.49
C PRO A 73 8.16 19.70 -9.55
N LYS A 74 9.05 20.37 -10.30
CA LYS A 74 10.48 20.08 -10.24
C LYS A 74 10.98 20.30 -8.80
N ASP A 75 11.85 19.40 -8.34
CA ASP A 75 12.47 19.43 -7.00
C ASP A 75 11.51 19.19 -5.81
N SER A 76 10.31 18.65 -6.08
CA SER A 76 9.38 18.23 -5.02
C SER A 76 9.69 16.82 -4.49
N ASP A 77 9.26 16.53 -3.25
CA ASP A 77 9.28 15.16 -2.73
C ASP A 77 8.21 14.34 -3.45
N VAL A 78 8.64 13.41 -4.29
CA VAL A 78 7.78 12.52 -5.08
C VAL A 78 6.75 11.78 -4.21
N LEU A 79 7.07 11.52 -2.93
CA LEU A 79 6.18 10.83 -2.00
C LEU A 79 4.93 11.65 -1.66
N GLU A 80 5.06 12.98 -1.57
CA GLU A 80 3.91 13.86 -1.34
C GLU A 80 2.89 13.77 -2.48
N TYR A 81 3.38 13.45 -3.68
CA TYR A 81 2.56 13.39 -4.89
C TYR A 81 2.12 11.96 -5.26
N LEU A 82 2.61 10.94 -4.57
CA LEU A 82 2.28 9.55 -4.89
C LEU A 82 0.76 9.30 -4.82
N LYS A 83 0.09 9.75 -3.76
CA LYS A 83 -1.37 9.63 -3.60
C LYS A 83 -2.15 10.39 -4.69
N PRO A 84 -1.95 11.71 -4.90
CA PRO A 84 -2.72 12.45 -5.90
C PRO A 84 -2.44 11.96 -7.34
N VAL A 85 -1.19 11.60 -7.68
CA VAL A 85 -0.88 11.00 -8.99
C VAL A 85 -1.61 9.68 -9.17
N SER A 86 -1.61 8.82 -8.15
CA SER A 86 -2.31 7.52 -8.22
C SER A 86 -3.83 7.68 -8.30
N TYR A 87 -4.38 8.72 -7.67
CA TYR A 87 -5.79 9.08 -7.81
C TYR A 87 -6.13 9.46 -9.26
N CYS A 88 -5.27 10.27 -9.91
CA CYS A 88 -5.39 10.55 -11.35
C CYS A 88 -5.30 9.27 -12.19
N VAL A 89 -4.31 8.40 -11.94
CA VAL A 89 -4.14 7.13 -12.66
C VAL A 89 -5.40 6.29 -12.56
N THR A 90 -6.00 6.21 -11.37
CA THR A 90 -7.20 5.41 -11.14
C THR A 90 -8.39 5.83 -12.01
N HIS A 91 -8.52 7.14 -12.29
CA HIS A 91 -9.57 7.66 -13.18
C HIS A 91 -9.28 7.41 -14.66
N LYS A 92 -8.02 7.10 -15.00
CA LYS A 92 -7.60 6.75 -16.36
C LYS A 92 -7.61 5.23 -16.62
N LEU A 93 -7.74 4.39 -15.59
CA LEU A 93 -7.82 2.93 -15.77
C LEU A 93 -9.11 2.57 -16.51
N GLU A 94 -9.02 1.65 -17.47
CA GLU A 94 -10.15 1.06 -18.18
C GLU A 94 -10.71 -0.16 -17.41
N CYS A 95 -10.47 -0.22 -16.10
CA CYS A 95 -10.98 -1.24 -15.19
C CYS A 95 -12.40 -0.95 -14.66
N SER A 96 -12.99 -1.97 -14.02
CA SER A 96 -14.24 -1.82 -13.29
C SER A 96 -14.10 -0.88 -12.08
N PRO A 97 -15.20 -0.31 -11.54
CA PRO A 97 -15.14 0.51 -10.33
C PRO A 97 -14.52 -0.21 -9.13
N GLU A 98 -14.77 -1.51 -8.97
CA GLU A 98 -14.20 -2.30 -7.87
C GLU A 98 -12.69 -2.51 -8.06
N ASP A 99 -12.22 -2.85 -9.26
CA ASP A 99 -10.78 -2.97 -9.54
C ASP A 99 -10.02 -1.65 -9.31
N ARG A 100 -10.63 -0.53 -9.70
CA ARG A 100 -10.11 0.82 -9.43
C ARG A 100 -10.01 1.09 -7.94
N LYS A 101 -11.03 0.71 -7.18
CA LYS A 101 -11.03 0.80 -5.72
C LYS A 101 -9.90 -0.02 -5.11
N HIS A 102 -9.76 -1.28 -5.51
CA HIS A 102 -8.68 -2.14 -5.05
C HIS A 102 -7.29 -1.57 -5.37
N PHE A 103 -7.09 -1.07 -6.58
CA PHE A 103 -5.85 -0.40 -6.99
C PHE A 103 -5.52 0.80 -6.10
N ILE A 104 -6.46 1.76 -5.95
CA ILE A 104 -6.15 2.98 -5.19
C ILE A 104 -5.96 2.69 -3.69
N SER A 105 -6.72 1.75 -3.14
CA SER A 105 -6.58 1.32 -1.75
C SER A 105 -5.20 0.74 -1.49
N ALA A 106 -4.69 -0.09 -2.41
CA ALA A 106 -3.35 -0.64 -2.34
C ALA A 106 -2.26 0.45 -2.41
N VAL A 107 -2.38 1.39 -3.34
CA VAL A 107 -1.36 2.44 -3.49
C VAL A 107 -1.35 3.39 -2.28
N TYR A 108 -2.52 3.75 -1.74
CA TYR A 108 -2.60 4.59 -0.54
C TYR A 108 -2.04 3.87 0.69
N ALA A 109 -2.33 2.57 0.85
CA ALA A 109 -1.72 1.75 1.89
C ALA A 109 -0.20 1.70 1.74
N GLY A 110 0.31 1.52 0.52
CA GLY A 110 1.74 1.53 0.24
C GLY A 110 2.42 2.85 0.61
N ALA A 111 1.79 3.98 0.28
CA ALA A 111 2.27 5.32 0.64
C ALA A 111 2.32 5.51 2.16
N ASP A 112 1.27 5.12 2.88
CA ASP A 112 1.20 5.22 4.35
C ASP A 112 2.24 4.33 5.05
N LEU A 113 2.46 3.12 4.54
CA LEU A 113 3.52 2.24 5.03
C LEU A 113 4.89 2.88 4.81
N PHE A 114 5.17 3.40 3.62
CA PHE A 114 6.45 4.01 3.31
C PHE A 114 6.74 5.23 4.20
N GLU A 115 5.73 6.09 4.41
CA GLU A 115 5.83 7.22 5.35
C GLU A 115 6.11 6.74 6.79
N SER A 116 5.40 5.69 7.23
CA SER A 116 5.62 5.10 8.56
C SER A 116 7.03 4.51 8.70
N PHE A 117 7.58 3.94 7.63
CA PHE A 117 8.92 3.36 7.61
C PHE A 117 10.00 4.45 7.67
N ASN A 118 9.86 5.49 6.85
CA ASN A 118 10.78 6.64 6.85
C ASN A 118 10.82 7.33 8.22
N ASN A 119 9.67 7.40 8.90
CA ASN A 119 9.55 7.94 10.25
C ASN A 119 9.73 6.88 11.36
N GLY A 120 10.23 5.68 11.01
CA GLY A 120 10.19 4.50 11.87
C GLY A 120 10.84 4.68 13.23
N ARG A 121 11.95 5.44 13.32
CA ARG A 121 12.60 5.75 14.60
C ARG A 121 11.69 6.54 15.53
N GLU A 122 10.96 7.53 15.02
CA GLU A 122 10.03 8.32 15.82
C GLU A 122 8.80 7.50 16.22
N VAL A 123 8.26 6.73 15.27
CA VAL A 123 7.12 5.82 15.49
C VAL A 123 7.44 4.82 16.60
N LEU A 124 8.60 4.15 16.54
CA LEU A 124 9.05 3.20 17.54
C LEU A 124 9.19 3.85 18.93
N LYS A 125 9.78 5.05 19.02
CA LYS A 125 9.87 5.79 20.30
C LYS A 125 8.50 6.11 20.89
N LYS A 126 7.52 6.46 20.05
CA LYS A 126 6.13 6.71 20.49
C LYS A 126 5.47 5.42 20.96
N MET A 127 5.75 4.29 20.32
CA MET A 127 5.26 2.97 20.75
C MET A 127 5.86 2.54 22.09
N GLU A 128 7.19 2.68 22.27
CA GLU A 128 7.88 2.36 23.54
C GLU A 128 7.40 3.20 24.72
N SER A 129 7.00 4.44 24.46
CA SER A 129 6.44 5.34 25.48
C SER A 129 4.92 5.21 25.66
N ASN A 130 4.29 4.19 25.06
CA ASN A 130 2.83 3.96 25.06
C ASN A 130 2.00 5.14 24.55
N LYS A 131 2.58 6.04 23.75
CA LYS A 131 1.89 7.19 23.14
C LYS A 131 1.25 6.84 21.80
N LEU A 132 1.56 5.68 21.24
CA LEU A 132 1.05 5.21 19.96
C LEU A 132 0.90 3.69 20.01
N THR A 133 -0.27 3.20 19.61
CA THR A 133 -0.47 1.78 19.26
C THR A 133 -0.60 1.71 17.75
N LEU A 134 0.33 1.01 17.10
CA LEU A 134 0.33 0.87 15.66
C LEU A 134 -0.36 -0.46 15.28
N LYS A 135 -1.45 -0.36 14.53
CA LYS A 135 -2.20 -1.49 13.98
C LYS A 135 -2.61 -1.15 12.55
N PHE A 136 -2.47 -2.12 11.64
CA PHE A 136 -2.93 -1.94 10.27
C PHE A 136 -4.46 -2.10 10.22
N LEU A 137 -5.15 -1.13 9.62
CA LEU A 137 -6.61 -1.05 9.55
C LEU A 137 -7.03 -0.94 8.08
N PRO A 138 -7.38 -2.06 7.41
CA PRO A 138 -7.80 -2.07 6.00
C PRO A 138 -8.96 -1.13 5.69
N GLU A 139 -9.90 -0.97 6.63
CA GLU A 139 -11.11 -0.17 6.51
C GLU A 139 -10.82 1.32 6.23
N LYS A 140 -9.62 1.80 6.59
CA LYS A 140 -9.15 3.15 6.29
C LYS A 140 -9.16 3.44 4.79
N TYR A 141 -8.97 2.41 3.96
CA TYR A 141 -8.79 2.56 2.52
C TYR A 141 -10.06 2.26 1.71
N GLU A 142 -11.15 1.85 2.34
CA GLU A 142 -12.40 1.47 1.64
C GLU A 142 -13.18 2.65 1.05
N HIS A 143 -12.85 3.88 1.46
CA HIS A 143 -13.62 5.08 1.15
C HIS A 143 -12.92 6.05 0.20
N ILE A 144 -11.77 5.66 -0.38
CA ILE A 144 -10.94 6.57 -1.17
C ILE A 144 -11.62 6.97 -2.49
N LEU A 145 -12.30 6.03 -3.14
CA LEU A 145 -13.17 6.30 -4.28
C LEU A 145 -14.62 6.18 -3.82
N LYS A 146 -15.31 7.33 -3.80
CA LYS A 146 -16.75 7.44 -3.63
C LYS A 146 -17.34 8.15 -4.83
#